data_AF-A0A2N1MDS8-F1
#
_entry.id   AF-A0A2N1MDS8-F1
#
_cell.length_a   1.000
_cell.length_b   1.000
_cell.length_c   1.000
_cell.angle_alpha   90.00
_cell.angle_beta   90.00
_cell.angle_gamma   90.00
#
_symmetry.space_group_name_H-M   'P 1'
#
loop_
_entity.id
_entity.type
_entity.pdbx_description
1 polymer ?
#
loop_
_entity_poly.entity_id
_entity_poly.type
_entity_poly.pdbx_seq_one_letter_code
_entity_poly.pdbx_strand_id
1 'polypeptide(L)'
;MNLKPGGKQPKMRNTVFGLNNQTMVNENGEPKGMKQILIERGNGLNADCQLCKDKIDDINRIDCCARRIISLQPDFLAQRSALEEVIFEAGHKCIFYPKFHCELNYIERYWGAAKRYARENCNYSWSGLQCTVPAALESVNIIMIRKFARKAWRYMDLYRKGITGKLAEYAAKKYKSHRCIPDYKKIAQLFGLNEQNTRAYKALSGQIWVLEKKLEDYHFEYVKFKKKVNLLEVELDDLDKCVDRKTIVDLIQEIVLLIIGKKGLKSKNN
;
A
#
# COMPACT_ATOMS: atom_id res chain seq x y z
N MET A 1 -24.04 -15.53 -22.44
CA MET A 1 -25.24 -15.71 -23.28
C MET A 1 -26.25 -14.62 -22.97
N ASN A 2 -27.02 -14.21 -23.98
CA ASN A 2 -28.16 -13.31 -23.82
C ASN A 2 -29.41 -14.12 -23.42
N LEU A 3 -30.45 -13.43 -22.91
CA LEU A 3 -31.71 -14.10 -22.59
C LEU A 3 -32.43 -14.61 -23.85
N LYS A 4 -32.49 -13.74 -24.86
CA LYS A 4 -33.13 -13.99 -26.16
C LYS A 4 -32.10 -14.55 -27.15
N PRO A 5 -32.55 -15.31 -28.17
CA PRO A 5 -31.67 -15.75 -29.26
C PRO A 5 -31.14 -14.57 -30.09
N GLY A 6 -30.08 -14.82 -30.86
CA GLY A 6 -29.49 -13.85 -31.78
C GLY A 6 -28.65 -12.76 -31.10
N GLY A 7 -28.44 -11.66 -31.82
CA GLY A 7 -27.60 -10.53 -31.38
C GLY A 7 -26.10 -10.81 -31.38
N LYS A 8 -25.31 -9.89 -30.80
CA LYS A 8 -23.84 -9.97 -30.71
C LYS A 8 -23.35 -10.93 -29.62
N GLN A 9 -23.96 -12.11 -29.48
CA GLN A 9 -23.48 -13.14 -28.54
C GLN A 9 -22.61 -14.18 -29.26
N PRO A 10 -21.59 -14.74 -28.58
CA PRO A 10 -20.75 -15.77 -29.18
C PRO A 10 -21.56 -17.03 -29.49
N LYS A 11 -21.29 -17.66 -30.64
CA LYS A 11 -21.84 -18.98 -30.98
C LYS A 11 -21.22 -20.02 -30.06
N MET A 12 -22.05 -20.67 -29.25
CA MET A 12 -21.59 -21.71 -28.34
C MET A 12 -21.56 -23.07 -29.05
N ARG A 13 -20.63 -23.94 -28.63
CA ARG A 13 -20.60 -25.33 -29.07
C ARG A 13 -21.79 -26.11 -28.51
N ASN A 14 -22.17 -27.18 -29.20
CA ASN A 14 -23.19 -28.10 -28.71
C ASN A 14 -22.74 -28.72 -27.38
N THR A 15 -23.72 -29.03 -26.53
CA THR A 15 -23.51 -29.60 -25.19
C THR A 15 -24.26 -30.92 -25.07
N VAL A 16 -24.02 -31.65 -23.99
CA VAL A 16 -24.79 -32.85 -23.63
C VAL A 16 -25.64 -32.53 -22.42
N PHE A 17 -26.94 -32.80 -22.48
CA PHE A 17 -27.86 -32.64 -21.36
C PHE A 17 -28.65 -33.94 -21.16
N GLY A 18 -28.42 -34.61 -20.03
CA GLY A 18 -28.94 -35.96 -19.80
C GLY A 18 -28.34 -36.95 -20.80
N LEU A 19 -29.21 -37.62 -21.57
CA LEU A 19 -28.81 -38.57 -22.62
C LEU A 19 -28.78 -37.95 -24.02
N ASN A 20 -29.11 -36.65 -24.14
CA ASN A 20 -29.33 -35.99 -25.43
C ASN A 20 -28.23 -34.97 -25.73
N ASN A 21 -27.87 -34.86 -27.02
CA ASN A 21 -27.07 -33.74 -27.53
C ASN A 21 -27.95 -32.52 -27.69
N GLN A 22 -27.64 -31.42 -26.99
CA GLN A 22 -28.32 -30.16 -27.15
C GLN A 22 -27.54 -29.22 -28.07
N THR A 23 -28.20 -28.78 -29.14
CA THR A 23 -27.66 -27.74 -30.03
C THR A 23 -27.76 -26.37 -29.38
N MET A 24 -26.69 -25.57 -29.48
CA MET A 24 -26.63 -24.22 -28.90
C MET A 24 -26.84 -23.10 -29.93
N VAL A 25 -27.06 -23.48 -31.18
CA VAL A 25 -27.33 -22.61 -32.32
C VAL A 25 -28.59 -23.14 -33.00
N ASN A 26 -29.48 -22.24 -33.41
CA ASN A 26 -30.66 -22.56 -34.20
C ASN A 26 -30.27 -22.96 -35.63
N GLU A 27 -31.16 -23.62 -36.36
CA GLU A 27 -30.95 -24.02 -37.76
C GLU A 27 -30.61 -22.83 -38.66
N ASN A 28 -31.18 -21.65 -38.36
CA ASN A 28 -30.91 -20.39 -39.05
C ASN A 28 -29.51 -19.80 -38.74
N GLY A 29 -28.67 -20.50 -37.98
CA GLY A 29 -27.32 -20.07 -37.59
C GLY A 29 -27.27 -19.07 -36.43
N GLU A 30 -28.42 -18.69 -35.87
CA GLU A 30 -28.52 -17.77 -34.74
C GLU A 30 -28.18 -18.46 -33.41
N PRO A 31 -27.35 -17.87 -32.53
CA PRO A 31 -27.07 -18.43 -31.23
C PRO A 31 -28.32 -18.44 -30.34
N LYS A 32 -28.56 -19.56 -29.64
CA LYS A 32 -29.70 -19.70 -28.73
C LYS A 32 -29.53 -18.83 -27.49
N GLY A 33 -30.64 -18.27 -27.02
CA GLY A 33 -30.69 -17.53 -25.76
C GLY A 33 -30.88 -18.44 -24.55
N MET A 34 -30.52 -17.94 -23.37
CA MET A 34 -30.69 -18.65 -22.09
C MET A 34 -32.14 -19.13 -21.87
N LYS A 35 -33.13 -18.31 -22.24
CA LYS A 35 -34.54 -18.68 -22.07
C LYS A 35 -34.92 -19.88 -22.92
N GLN A 36 -34.47 -19.90 -24.18
CA GLN A 36 -34.78 -21.00 -25.10
C GLN A 36 -34.13 -22.30 -24.62
N ILE A 37 -32.86 -22.27 -24.24
CA ILE A 37 -32.13 -23.44 -23.74
C ILE A 37 -32.77 -23.99 -22.47
N LEU A 38 -33.22 -23.11 -21.56
CA LEU A 38 -33.90 -23.56 -20.35
C LEU A 38 -35.27 -24.17 -20.64
N ILE A 39 -36.06 -23.58 -21.55
CA ILE A 39 -37.36 -24.15 -21.95
C ILE A 39 -37.17 -25.54 -22.56
N GLU A 40 -36.17 -25.71 -23.44
CA GLU A 40 -35.79 -27.02 -24.00
C GLU A 40 -35.37 -28.03 -22.91
N ARG A 41 -34.86 -27.55 -21.78
CA ARG A 41 -34.50 -28.35 -20.59
C ARG A 41 -35.64 -28.48 -19.56
N GLY A 42 -36.85 -27.98 -19.84
CA GLY A 42 -38.01 -28.05 -18.95
C GLY A 42 -38.11 -26.94 -17.89
N ASN A 43 -37.30 -25.88 -17.98
CA ASN A 43 -37.23 -24.80 -17.00
C ASN A 43 -37.67 -23.45 -17.60
N GLY A 44 -38.58 -22.73 -16.94
CA GLY A 44 -39.08 -21.42 -17.41
C GLY A 44 -38.85 -20.31 -16.39
N LEU A 45 -37.82 -19.47 -16.57
CA LEU A 45 -37.48 -18.40 -15.61
C LEU A 45 -37.00 -17.09 -16.26
N ASN A 46 -37.04 -16.02 -15.47
CA ASN A 46 -36.52 -14.69 -15.82
C ASN A 46 -35.00 -14.68 -15.97
N ALA A 47 -34.45 -13.79 -16.81
CA ALA A 47 -33.01 -13.70 -17.10
C ALA A 47 -32.15 -13.59 -15.83
N ASP A 48 -32.41 -12.53 -15.07
CA ASP A 48 -31.63 -12.11 -13.91
C ASP A 48 -32.58 -11.64 -12.82
N CYS A 49 -32.35 -12.11 -11.61
CA CYS A 49 -32.91 -11.47 -10.42
C CYS A 49 -32.01 -10.30 -9.98
N GLN A 50 -32.56 -9.33 -9.25
CA GLN A 50 -31.84 -8.15 -8.79
C GLN A 50 -30.59 -8.52 -7.98
N LEU A 51 -30.70 -9.50 -7.07
CA LEU A 51 -29.58 -9.99 -6.26
C LEU A 51 -28.41 -10.56 -7.09
N CYS A 52 -28.70 -11.20 -8.23
CA CYS A 52 -27.64 -11.66 -9.14
C CYS A 52 -27.01 -10.51 -9.94
N LYS A 53 -27.76 -9.43 -10.22
CA LYS A 53 -27.18 -8.21 -10.82
C LYS A 53 -26.25 -7.51 -9.84
N ASP A 54 -26.61 -7.53 -8.56
CA ASP A 54 -25.83 -6.96 -7.47
C ASP A 54 -24.65 -7.85 -7.04
N LYS A 55 -24.42 -8.98 -7.74
CA LYS A 55 -23.33 -9.94 -7.50
C LYS A 55 -23.27 -10.47 -6.06
N ILE A 56 -24.44 -10.61 -5.42
CA ILE A 56 -24.55 -11.27 -4.13
C ILE A 56 -24.47 -12.78 -4.37
N ASP A 57 -23.37 -13.40 -3.94
CA ASP A 57 -23.13 -14.84 -4.10
C ASP A 57 -23.63 -15.58 -2.85
N ASP A 58 -24.84 -16.11 -2.93
CA ASP A 58 -25.44 -16.98 -1.91
C ASP A 58 -25.47 -18.41 -2.43
N ILE A 59 -24.79 -19.31 -1.73
CA ILE A 59 -24.65 -20.72 -2.08
C ILE A 59 -26.01 -21.44 -2.09
N ASN A 60 -26.97 -20.99 -1.28
CA ASN A 60 -28.29 -21.61 -1.17
C ASN A 60 -29.23 -21.20 -2.32
N ARG A 61 -28.85 -20.17 -3.10
CA ARG A 61 -29.67 -19.68 -4.23
C ARG A 61 -29.22 -20.35 -5.52
N ILE A 62 -29.82 -21.48 -5.82
CA ILE A 62 -29.48 -22.30 -6.99
C ILE A 62 -30.43 -22.09 -8.19
N ASP A 63 -31.65 -21.62 -7.95
CA ASP A 63 -32.74 -21.58 -8.94
C ASP A 63 -33.31 -20.17 -9.18
N CYS A 64 -32.63 -19.12 -8.70
CA CYS A 64 -33.22 -17.79 -8.64
C CYS A 64 -33.41 -17.06 -9.99
N CYS A 65 -32.65 -17.42 -11.02
CA CYS A 65 -32.78 -16.85 -12.36
C CYS A 65 -32.10 -17.74 -13.41
N ALA A 66 -32.43 -17.51 -14.68
CA ALA A 66 -31.90 -18.26 -15.81
C ALA A 66 -30.37 -18.33 -15.81
N ARG A 67 -29.70 -17.19 -15.53
CA ARG A 67 -28.25 -17.14 -15.45
C ARG A 67 -27.68 -18.07 -14.38
N ARG A 68 -28.26 -18.06 -13.16
CA ARG A 68 -27.76 -18.87 -12.04
C ARG A 68 -27.94 -20.35 -12.33
N ILE A 69 -29.10 -20.75 -12.82
CA ILE A 69 -29.38 -22.14 -13.19
C ILE A 69 -28.40 -22.63 -14.25
N ILE A 70 -28.28 -21.90 -15.37
CA ILE A 70 -27.34 -22.27 -16.44
C ILE A 70 -25.91 -22.36 -15.91
N SER A 71 -25.48 -21.41 -15.07
CA SER A 71 -24.11 -21.43 -14.52
C SER A 71 -23.83 -22.63 -13.61
N LEU A 72 -24.85 -23.25 -13.03
CA LEU A 72 -24.74 -24.41 -12.16
C LEU A 72 -24.98 -25.74 -12.88
N GLN A 73 -25.37 -25.70 -14.16
CA GLN A 73 -25.60 -26.93 -14.93
C GLN A 73 -24.26 -27.66 -15.20
N PRO A 74 -24.23 -29.00 -15.06
CA PRO A 74 -22.99 -29.77 -15.11
C PRO A 74 -22.20 -29.63 -16.41
N ASP A 75 -22.89 -29.55 -17.54
CA ASP A 75 -22.30 -29.39 -18.86
C ASP A 75 -21.60 -28.04 -19.00
N PHE A 76 -22.18 -26.96 -18.47
CA PHE A 76 -21.56 -25.64 -18.46
C PHE A 76 -20.38 -25.56 -17.48
N LEU A 77 -20.46 -26.22 -16.33
CA LEU A 77 -19.36 -26.27 -15.35
C LEU A 77 -18.19 -27.11 -15.85
N ALA A 78 -18.47 -28.22 -16.54
CA ALA A 78 -17.46 -29.11 -17.11
C ALA A 78 -16.81 -28.52 -18.37
N GLN A 79 -17.48 -27.60 -19.04
CA GLN A 79 -17.01 -26.99 -20.27
C GLN A 79 -15.77 -26.12 -20.00
N ARG A 80 -14.63 -26.53 -20.55
CA ARG A 80 -13.41 -25.72 -20.56
C ARG A 80 -13.57 -24.49 -21.46
N SER A 81 -12.89 -23.40 -21.12
CA SER A 81 -12.79 -22.25 -22.01
C SER A 81 -11.89 -22.56 -23.20
N ALA A 82 -12.10 -21.85 -24.32
CA ALA A 82 -11.25 -22.00 -25.51
C ALA A 82 -9.76 -21.75 -25.20
N LEU A 83 -9.48 -20.82 -24.28
CA LEU A 83 -8.11 -20.54 -23.84
C LEU A 83 -7.50 -21.75 -23.11
N GLU A 84 -8.25 -22.38 -22.21
CA GLU A 84 -7.77 -23.57 -21.51
C GLU A 84 -7.49 -24.71 -22.47
N GLU A 85 -8.36 -24.95 -23.44
CA GLU A 85 -8.19 -26.00 -24.45
C GLU A 85 -6.89 -25.82 -25.23
N VAL A 86 -6.66 -24.63 -25.77
CA VAL A 86 -5.41 -24.31 -26.50
C VAL A 86 -4.17 -24.53 -25.61
N ILE A 87 -4.24 -24.14 -24.35
CA ILE A 87 -3.13 -24.32 -23.39
C ILE A 87 -2.89 -25.82 -23.10
N PHE A 88 -3.96 -26.59 -22.92
CA PHE A 88 -3.85 -28.02 -22.64
C PHE A 88 -3.39 -28.82 -23.86
N GLU A 89 -3.86 -28.48 -25.06
CA GLU A 89 -3.42 -29.07 -26.34
C GLU A 89 -1.92 -28.82 -26.57
N ALA A 90 -1.41 -27.67 -26.16
CA ALA A 90 0.02 -27.37 -26.15
C ALA A 90 0.82 -28.12 -25.05
N GLY A 91 0.18 -28.96 -24.23
CA GLY A 91 0.82 -29.70 -23.14
C GLY A 91 1.12 -28.86 -21.90
N HIS A 92 0.51 -27.67 -21.77
CA HIS A 92 0.73 -26.76 -20.65
C HIS A 92 -0.39 -26.84 -19.60
N LYS A 93 -0.10 -26.30 -18.41
CA LYS A 93 -1.09 -26.17 -17.32
C LYS A 93 -1.67 -24.77 -17.33
N CYS A 94 -3.00 -24.67 -17.37
CA CYS A 94 -3.70 -23.41 -17.15
C CYS A 94 -3.95 -23.20 -15.64
N ILE A 95 -3.45 -22.09 -15.08
CA ILE A 95 -3.66 -21.73 -13.67
C ILE A 95 -4.31 -20.36 -13.62
N PHE A 96 -5.52 -20.30 -13.06
CA PHE A 96 -6.22 -19.05 -12.83
C PHE A 96 -5.84 -18.44 -11.48
N TYR A 97 -5.54 -17.14 -11.51
CA TYR A 97 -5.28 -16.38 -10.30
C TYR A 97 -6.54 -15.65 -9.84
N PRO A 98 -6.75 -15.51 -8.51
CA PRO A 98 -7.82 -14.67 -7.98
C PRO A 98 -7.70 -13.23 -8.49
N LYS A 99 -8.84 -12.61 -8.81
CA LYS A 99 -8.89 -11.20 -9.24
C LYS A 99 -8.42 -10.30 -8.10
N PHE A 100 -7.70 -9.23 -8.45
CA PHE A 100 -7.20 -8.20 -7.51
C PHE A 100 -6.19 -8.69 -6.47
N HIS A 101 -5.54 -9.83 -6.71
CA HIS A 101 -4.52 -10.39 -5.84
C HIS A 101 -3.16 -10.50 -6.55
N CYS A 102 -2.60 -9.37 -6.95
CA CYS A 102 -1.35 -9.31 -7.72
C CYS A 102 -0.15 -9.87 -6.94
N GLU A 103 -0.20 -9.85 -5.61
CA GLU A 103 0.80 -10.44 -4.71
C GLU A 103 0.92 -11.96 -4.83
N LEU A 104 -0.12 -12.64 -5.34
CA LEU A 104 -0.15 -14.08 -5.58
C LEU A 104 0.45 -14.46 -6.93
N ASN A 105 0.60 -13.49 -7.85
CA ASN A 105 1.21 -13.71 -9.14
C ASN A 105 2.68 -13.26 -9.13
N TYR A 106 3.61 -14.21 -9.11
CA TYR A 106 5.04 -13.88 -8.99
C TYR A 106 5.60 -13.13 -10.20
N ILE A 107 4.93 -13.18 -11.37
CA ILE A 107 5.37 -12.46 -12.58
C ILE A 107 5.34 -10.94 -12.37
N GLU A 108 4.45 -10.43 -11.51
CA GLU A 108 4.38 -9.01 -11.18
C GLU A 108 5.69 -8.51 -10.55
N ARG A 109 6.34 -9.37 -9.76
CA ARG A 109 7.64 -9.07 -9.15
C ARG A 109 8.78 -9.15 -10.16
N TYR A 110 8.70 -10.10 -11.09
CA TYR A 110 9.64 -10.20 -12.21
C TYR A 110 9.60 -8.92 -13.06
N TRP A 111 8.40 -8.49 -13.47
CA TRP A 111 8.22 -7.22 -14.19
C TRP A 111 8.65 -6.01 -13.37
N GLY A 112 8.42 -6.01 -12.05
CA GLY A 112 8.92 -4.96 -11.16
C GLY A 112 10.45 -4.85 -11.18
N ALA A 113 11.16 -5.98 -11.12
CA ALA A 113 12.61 -6.02 -11.19
C ALA A 113 13.15 -5.60 -12.57
N ALA A 114 12.59 -6.14 -13.64
CA ALA A 114 12.97 -5.78 -15.01
C ALA A 114 12.73 -4.29 -15.28
N LYS A 115 11.58 -3.74 -14.87
CA LYS A 115 11.31 -2.29 -15.01
C LYS A 115 12.28 -1.43 -14.23
N ARG A 116 12.71 -1.86 -13.05
CA ARG A 116 13.72 -1.14 -12.27
C ARG A 116 15.04 -1.08 -13.02
N TYR A 117 15.53 -2.23 -13.52
CA TYR A 117 16.73 -2.29 -14.35
C TYR A 117 16.59 -1.38 -15.57
N ALA A 118 15.47 -1.46 -16.29
CA ALA A 118 15.25 -0.66 -17.49
C ALA A 118 15.29 0.85 -17.18
N ARG A 119 14.73 1.28 -16.04
CA ARG A 119 14.77 2.69 -15.60
C ARG A 119 16.17 3.16 -15.24
N GLU A 120 16.94 2.32 -14.57
CA GLU A 120 18.33 2.62 -14.18
C GLU A 120 19.27 2.71 -15.41
N ASN A 121 18.91 2.06 -16.52
CA ASN A 121 19.70 2.00 -17.75
C ASN A 121 19.00 2.69 -18.95
N CYS A 122 18.05 3.58 -18.68
CA CYS A 122 17.29 4.26 -19.72
C CYS A 122 18.04 5.50 -20.23
N ASN A 123 18.22 5.61 -21.55
CA ASN A 123 18.72 6.83 -22.20
C ASN A 123 17.57 7.70 -22.77
N TYR A 124 16.31 7.37 -22.43
CA TYR A 124 15.09 8.06 -22.88
C TYR A 124 14.90 8.13 -24.40
N SER A 125 15.54 7.23 -25.17
CA SER A 125 15.30 7.07 -26.60
C SER A 125 14.54 5.77 -26.90
N TRP A 126 13.77 5.75 -28.00
CA TRP A 126 13.07 4.54 -28.44
C TRP A 126 14.04 3.41 -28.79
N SER A 127 15.10 3.71 -29.55
CA SER A 127 16.13 2.73 -29.90
C SER A 127 16.84 2.17 -28.67
N GLY A 128 17.16 3.04 -27.70
CA GLY A 128 17.71 2.60 -26.43
C GLY A 128 16.75 1.72 -25.65
N LEU A 129 15.45 2.05 -25.62
CA LEU A 129 14.44 1.19 -24.97
C LEU A 129 14.35 -0.19 -25.63
N GLN A 130 14.40 -0.26 -26.96
CA GLN A 130 14.39 -1.53 -27.70
C GLN A 130 15.59 -2.42 -27.32
N CYS A 131 16.76 -1.85 -27.08
CA CYS A 131 17.94 -2.60 -26.61
C CYS A 131 17.87 -2.92 -25.11
N THR A 132 17.36 -2.00 -24.29
CA THR A 132 17.34 -2.14 -22.83
C THR A 132 16.31 -3.15 -22.34
N VAL A 133 15.16 -3.30 -23.02
CA VAL A 133 14.10 -4.25 -22.58
C VAL A 133 14.58 -5.70 -22.56
N PRO A 134 15.19 -6.26 -23.62
CA PRO A 134 15.75 -7.62 -23.58
C PRO A 134 16.77 -7.80 -22.45
N ALA A 135 17.73 -6.88 -22.32
CA ALA A 135 18.73 -6.91 -21.25
C ALA A 135 18.10 -6.86 -19.84
N ALA A 136 17.04 -6.07 -19.67
CA ALA A 136 16.31 -5.98 -18.42
C ALA A 136 15.61 -7.29 -18.04
N LEU A 137 15.07 -8.02 -19.03
CA LEU A 137 14.45 -9.33 -18.82
C LEU A 137 15.50 -10.37 -18.42
N GLU A 138 16.64 -10.39 -19.13
CA GLU A 138 17.76 -11.31 -18.85
C GLU A 138 18.46 -11.03 -17.51
N SER A 139 18.41 -9.78 -17.02
CA SER A 139 19.00 -9.40 -15.73
C SER A 139 18.38 -10.15 -14.53
N VAL A 140 17.15 -10.65 -14.67
CA VAL A 140 16.41 -11.32 -13.60
C VAL A 140 16.74 -12.81 -13.58
N ASN A 141 17.79 -13.18 -12.86
CA ASN A 141 18.23 -14.57 -12.79
C ASN A 141 17.20 -15.52 -12.12
N ILE A 142 17.37 -16.82 -12.38
CA ILE A 142 16.49 -17.88 -11.88
C ILE A 142 16.39 -17.94 -10.35
N ILE A 143 17.46 -17.58 -9.63
CA ILE A 143 17.45 -17.55 -8.15
C ILE A 143 16.48 -16.48 -7.66
N MET A 144 16.44 -15.33 -8.33
CA MET A 144 15.52 -14.25 -8.03
C MET A 144 14.08 -14.64 -8.37
N ILE A 145 13.84 -15.27 -9.52
CA ILE A 145 12.52 -15.81 -9.90
C ILE A 145 11.99 -16.78 -8.84
N ARG A 146 12.84 -17.72 -8.37
CA ARG A 146 12.49 -18.65 -7.28
C ARG A 146 12.19 -17.94 -5.96
N LYS A 147 12.86 -16.82 -5.66
CA LYS A 147 12.53 -15.97 -4.49
C LYS A 147 11.16 -15.31 -4.65
N PHE A 148 10.81 -14.84 -5.85
CA PHE A 148 9.48 -14.26 -6.13
C PHE A 148 8.36 -15.28 -5.99
N ALA A 149 8.53 -16.48 -6.54
CA ALA A 149 7.57 -17.58 -6.41
C ALA A 149 7.35 -17.98 -4.93
N ARG A 150 8.43 -18.12 -4.16
CA ARG A 150 8.32 -18.38 -2.70
C ARG A 150 7.58 -17.29 -1.95
N LYS A 151 7.77 -16.02 -2.35
CA LYS A 151 7.04 -14.90 -1.74
C LYS A 151 5.55 -14.96 -2.07
N ALA A 152 5.17 -15.24 -3.31
CA ALA A 152 3.76 -15.43 -3.67
C ALA A 152 3.12 -16.59 -2.89
N TRP A 153 3.83 -17.72 -2.78
CA TRP A 153 3.38 -18.88 -2.01
C TRP A 153 3.19 -18.57 -0.52
N ARG A 154 4.04 -17.70 0.03
CA ARG A 154 3.90 -17.20 1.41
C ARG A 154 2.62 -16.38 1.61
N TYR A 155 2.24 -15.53 0.66
CA TYR A 155 0.95 -14.84 0.72
C TYR A 155 -0.22 -15.82 0.59
N MET A 156 -0.11 -16.85 -0.26
CA MET A 156 -1.13 -17.90 -0.34
C MET A 156 -1.33 -18.63 1.00
N ASP A 157 -0.24 -18.98 1.70
CA ASP A 157 -0.30 -19.61 3.03
C ASP A 157 -0.98 -18.69 4.07
N LEU A 158 -0.65 -17.39 4.06
CA LEU A 158 -1.29 -16.39 4.93
C LEU A 158 -2.81 -16.31 4.68
N TYR A 159 -3.22 -16.25 3.41
CA TYR A 159 -4.63 -16.14 3.06
C TYR A 159 -5.42 -17.39 3.42
N ARG A 160 -4.84 -18.58 3.25
CA ARG A 160 -5.46 -19.84 3.72
C ARG A 160 -5.68 -19.86 5.23
N LYS A 161 -4.85 -19.13 5.99
CA LYS A 161 -4.98 -18.95 7.44
C LYS A 161 -5.90 -17.77 7.82
N GLY A 162 -6.58 -17.15 6.85
CA GLY A 162 -7.46 -16.00 7.08
C GLY A 162 -6.73 -14.69 7.38
N ILE A 163 -5.40 -14.63 7.23
CA ILE A 163 -4.60 -13.42 7.49
C ILE A 163 -4.53 -12.60 6.21
N THR A 164 -5.17 -11.44 6.16
CA THR A 164 -5.28 -10.61 4.93
C THR A 164 -4.76 -9.19 5.11
N GLY A 165 -4.70 -8.42 4.02
CA GLY A 165 -4.39 -6.98 4.02
C GLY A 165 -3.04 -6.63 4.67
N LYS A 166 -3.04 -5.56 5.47
CA LYS A 166 -1.82 -5.06 6.15
C LYS A 166 -1.20 -6.09 7.09
N LEU A 167 -2.02 -6.93 7.72
CA LEU A 167 -1.54 -7.99 8.61
C LEU A 167 -0.75 -9.04 7.84
N ALA A 168 -1.22 -9.42 6.65
CA ALA A 168 -0.50 -10.33 5.75
C ALA A 168 0.84 -9.74 5.29
N GLU A 169 0.85 -8.46 4.92
CA GLU A 169 2.08 -7.77 4.52
C GLU A 169 3.11 -7.73 5.67
N TYR A 170 2.66 -7.36 6.87
CA TYR A 170 3.49 -7.40 8.07
C TYR A 170 4.04 -8.80 8.33
N ALA A 171 3.20 -9.82 8.31
CA ALA A 171 3.60 -11.20 8.56
C ALA A 171 4.63 -11.70 7.53
N ALA A 172 4.37 -11.44 6.24
CA ALA A 172 5.29 -11.80 5.15
C ALA A 172 6.67 -11.14 5.30
N LYS A 173 6.71 -9.89 5.80
CA LYS A 173 7.95 -9.15 6.05
C LYS A 173 8.67 -9.65 7.32
N LYS A 174 7.94 -9.82 8.42
CA LYS A 174 8.47 -10.24 9.73
C LYS A 174 9.06 -11.64 9.68
N TYR A 175 8.38 -12.57 9.01
CA TYR A 175 8.74 -13.99 8.96
C TYR A 175 9.44 -14.38 7.65
N LYS A 176 10.11 -13.44 6.97
CA LYS A 176 10.76 -13.68 5.67
C LYS A 176 11.82 -14.80 5.71
N SER A 177 12.56 -14.92 6.81
CA SER A 177 13.62 -15.93 7.02
C SER A 177 13.10 -17.23 7.62
N HIS A 178 11.84 -17.26 8.07
CA HIS A 178 11.28 -18.44 8.74
C HIS A 178 10.68 -19.39 7.69
N ARG A 179 10.69 -20.69 8.00
CA ARG A 179 10.03 -21.70 7.15
C ARG A 179 8.52 -21.68 7.35
N CYS A 180 8.07 -21.48 8.59
CA CYS A 180 6.66 -21.46 8.97
C CYS A 180 6.22 -20.08 9.46
N ILE A 181 4.95 -19.77 9.25
CA ILE A 181 4.29 -18.58 9.76
C ILE A 181 3.45 -18.99 10.97
N PRO A 182 3.56 -18.28 12.11
CA PRO A 182 2.75 -18.55 13.29
C PRO A 182 1.24 -18.39 13.06
N ASP A 183 0.44 -18.86 14.02
CA ASP A 183 -1.02 -18.74 13.97
C ASP A 183 -1.49 -17.27 14.06
N TYR A 184 -2.69 -17.02 13.53
CA TYR A 184 -3.35 -15.72 13.41
C TYR A 184 -3.28 -14.91 14.71
N LYS A 185 -3.65 -15.51 15.86
CA LYS A 185 -3.70 -14.80 17.16
C LYS A 185 -2.36 -14.15 17.50
N LYS A 186 -1.28 -14.89 17.29
CA LYS A 186 0.09 -14.43 17.58
C LYS A 186 0.51 -13.31 16.63
N ILE A 187 0.14 -13.38 15.35
CA ILE A 187 0.45 -12.33 14.38
C ILE A 187 -0.35 -11.06 14.69
N ALA A 188 -1.65 -11.18 14.96
CA ALA A 188 -2.52 -10.05 15.26
C ALA A 188 -2.03 -9.27 16.50
N GLN A 189 -1.66 -9.98 17.57
CA GLN A 189 -1.10 -9.36 18.78
C GLN A 189 0.20 -8.60 18.48
N LEU A 190 1.14 -9.24 17.77
CA LEU A 190 2.42 -8.61 17.41
C LEU A 190 2.24 -7.40 16.48
N PHE A 191 1.27 -7.47 15.58
CA PHE A 191 0.94 -6.37 14.68
C PHE A 191 0.37 -5.17 15.44
N GLY A 192 -0.57 -5.41 16.37
CA GLY A 192 -1.12 -4.37 17.24
C GLY A 192 -0.04 -3.66 18.06
N LEU A 193 0.89 -4.43 18.65
CA LEU A 193 2.02 -3.88 19.39
C LEU A 193 2.96 -3.05 18.48
N ASN A 194 3.20 -3.52 17.25
CA ASN A 194 4.02 -2.79 16.28
C ASN A 194 3.37 -1.46 15.85
N GLU A 195 2.04 -1.42 15.68
CA GLU A 195 1.33 -0.17 15.39
C GLU A 195 1.41 0.82 16.56
N GLN A 196 1.23 0.36 17.79
CA GLN A 196 1.37 1.20 18.99
C GLN A 196 2.78 1.77 19.09
N ASN A 197 3.82 0.94 18.91
CA ASN A 197 5.21 1.39 18.91
C ASN A 197 5.47 2.41 17.81
N THR A 198 4.96 2.19 16.60
CA THR A 198 5.12 3.14 15.49
C THR A 198 4.49 4.49 15.82
N ARG A 199 3.32 4.51 16.48
CA ARG A 199 2.68 5.76 16.93
C ARG A 199 3.50 6.45 18.02
N ALA A 200 3.99 5.71 19.00
CA ALA A 200 4.83 6.24 20.08
C ALA A 200 6.14 6.85 19.53
N TYR A 201 6.84 6.14 18.63
CA TYR A 201 8.06 6.66 17.99
C TYR A 201 7.79 7.93 17.18
N LYS A 202 6.68 8.01 16.43
CA LYS A 202 6.32 9.23 15.70
C LYS A 202 6.04 10.40 16.65
N ALA A 203 5.34 10.16 17.75
CA ALA A 203 5.07 11.19 18.75
C ALA A 203 6.37 11.69 19.40
N LEU A 204 7.25 10.78 19.83
CA LEU A 204 8.55 11.11 20.42
C LEU A 204 9.45 11.84 19.43
N SER A 205 9.50 11.38 18.18
CA SER A 205 10.28 12.05 17.12
C SER A 205 9.77 13.48 16.86
N GLY A 206 8.45 13.69 16.88
CA GLY A 206 7.88 15.04 16.80
C GLY A 206 8.27 15.92 18.00
N GLN A 207 8.28 15.38 19.21
CA GLN A 207 8.72 16.10 20.40
C GLN A 207 10.21 16.45 20.36
N ILE A 208 11.06 15.51 19.94
CA ILE A 208 12.50 15.75 19.75
C ILE A 208 12.73 16.88 18.76
N TRP A 209 12.05 16.85 17.60
CA TRP A 209 12.17 17.89 16.60
C TRP A 209 11.77 19.28 17.12
N VAL A 210 10.71 19.37 17.93
CA VAL A 210 10.32 20.64 18.58
C VAL A 210 11.38 21.12 19.57
N LEU A 211 12.00 20.20 20.33
CA LEU A 211 13.07 20.53 21.28
C LEU A 211 14.35 20.98 20.56
N GLU A 212 14.72 20.32 19.48
CA GLU A 212 15.86 20.71 18.63
C GLU A 212 15.69 22.14 18.12
N LYS A 213 14.51 22.46 17.60
CA LYS A 213 14.20 23.82 17.14
C LYS A 213 14.30 24.86 18.26
N LYS A 214 13.77 24.57 19.45
CA LYS A 214 13.91 25.46 20.62
C LYS A 214 15.37 25.67 21.01
N LEU A 215 16.18 24.62 20.94
CA LEU A 215 17.60 24.70 21.28
C LEU A 215 18.36 25.60 20.29
N GLU A 216 18.03 25.53 18.99
CA GLU A 216 18.56 26.44 17.97
C GLU A 216 18.18 27.91 18.27
N ASP A 217 16.92 28.16 18.62
CA ASP A 217 16.45 29.51 19.00
C ASP A 217 17.19 30.04 20.23
N TYR A 218 17.36 29.21 21.28
CA TYR A 218 18.14 29.56 22.47
C TYR A 218 19.60 29.84 22.15
N HIS A 219 20.21 29.04 21.28
CA HIS A 219 21.59 29.24 20.86
C HIS A 219 21.76 30.58 20.13
N PHE A 220 20.81 30.94 19.27
CA PHE A 220 20.80 32.21 18.56
C PHE A 220 20.73 33.40 19.54
N GLU A 221 19.81 33.37 20.51
CA GLU A 221 19.70 34.41 21.55
C GLU A 221 20.97 34.49 22.40
N TYR A 222 21.57 33.36 22.77
CA TYR A 222 22.84 33.32 23.51
C TYR A 222 23.98 34.00 22.73
N VAL A 223 24.13 33.68 21.43
CA VAL A 223 25.16 34.31 20.57
C VAL A 223 24.95 35.82 20.48
N LYS A 224 23.69 36.27 20.36
CA LYS A 224 23.33 37.69 20.32
C LYS A 224 23.66 38.40 21.64
N PHE A 225 23.34 37.78 22.78
CA PHE A 225 23.66 38.31 24.10
C PHE A 225 25.18 38.40 24.32
N LYS A 226 25.92 37.34 23.95
CA LYS A 226 27.39 37.30 24.03
C LYS A 226 28.04 38.45 23.24
N LYS A 227 27.55 38.75 22.04
CA LYS A 227 28.04 39.91 21.25
C LYS A 227 27.83 41.25 21.97
N LYS A 228 26.70 41.42 22.66
CA LYS A 228 26.43 42.66 23.43
C LYS A 228 27.33 42.78 24.65
N VAL A 229 27.56 41.69 25.37
CA VAL A 229 28.48 41.68 26.53
C VAL A 229 29.89 42.05 26.09
N ASN A 230 30.39 41.44 25.02
CA ASN A 230 31.72 41.78 24.48
C ASN A 230 31.82 43.26 24.07
N LEU A 231 30.75 43.86 23.54
CA LEU A 231 30.74 45.28 23.18
C LEU A 231 30.82 46.17 24.44
N LEU A 232 30.04 45.83 25.47
CA LEU A 232 30.06 46.53 26.76
C LEU A 232 31.41 46.40 27.47
N GLU A 233 32.07 45.24 27.38
CA GLU A 233 33.42 45.04 27.92
C GLU A 233 34.43 45.97 27.25
N VAL A 234 34.36 46.13 25.92
CA VAL A 234 35.23 47.06 25.18
C VAL A 234 34.94 48.52 25.56
N GLU A 235 33.68 48.92 25.68
CA GLU A 235 33.29 50.27 26.10
C GLU A 235 33.77 50.58 27.54
N LEU A 236 33.72 49.60 28.45
CA LEU A 236 34.26 49.74 29.80
C LEU A 236 35.79 49.88 29.82
N ASP A 237 36.51 49.11 29.00
CA ASP A 237 37.97 49.20 28.86
C ASP A 237 38.42 50.58 28.32
N ASP A 238 37.64 51.17 27.42
CA ASP A 238 37.92 52.52 26.88
C ASP A 238 37.58 53.63 27.91
N LEU A 239 36.53 53.44 28.72
CA LEU A 239 36.21 54.33 29.84
C LEU A 239 37.28 54.32 30.95
N ASP A 240 37.84 53.15 31.28
CA ASP A 240 38.94 53.01 32.27
C ASP A 240 40.23 53.69 31.79
N LYS A 241 40.42 53.84 30.46
CA LYS A 241 41.54 54.61 29.87
C LYS A 241 41.30 56.12 29.82
N CYS A 242 40.04 56.56 29.71
CA CYS A 242 39.69 57.97 29.55
C CYS A 242 39.42 58.70 30.87
N VAL A 243 39.17 57.97 31.95
CA VAL A 243 38.90 58.55 33.27
C VAL A 243 39.83 57.90 34.29
N ASP A 244 40.60 58.71 35.03
CA ASP A 244 41.47 58.22 36.09
C ASP A 244 40.64 57.37 37.06
N ARG A 245 41.01 56.09 37.25
CA ARG A 245 40.29 55.06 38.02
C ARG A 245 39.82 55.57 39.39
N LYS A 246 40.57 56.50 39.97
CA LYS A 246 40.24 57.22 41.20
C LYS A 246 38.94 58.04 41.10
N THR A 247 38.77 58.80 40.01
CA THR A 247 37.58 59.62 39.72
C THR A 247 36.32 58.78 39.51
N ILE A 248 36.42 57.62 38.86
CA ILE A 248 35.30 56.69 38.68
C ILE A 248 34.88 56.08 40.02
N VAL A 249 35.84 55.64 40.84
CA VAL A 249 35.56 55.07 42.17
C VAL A 249 34.92 56.13 43.08
N ASP A 250 35.39 57.37 43.02
CA ASP A 250 34.83 58.50 43.77
C ASP A 250 33.39 58.82 43.31
N LEU A 251 33.12 58.86 42.00
CA LEU A 251 31.77 59.04 41.43
C LEU A 251 30.82 57.88 41.76
N ILE A 252 31.29 56.64 41.72
CA ILE A 252 30.49 55.46 42.10
C ILE A 252 30.18 55.49 43.60
N GLN A 253 31.16 55.84 44.46
CA GLN A 253 30.92 56.01 45.89
C GLN A 253 29.93 57.15 46.18
N GLU A 254 30.02 58.27 45.47
CA GLU A 254 29.10 59.41 45.60
C GLU A 254 27.67 59.06 45.14
N ILE A 255 27.52 58.34 44.01
CA ILE A 255 26.22 57.85 43.52
C ILE A 255 25.63 56.81 44.48
N VAL A 256 26.43 55.88 45.00
CA VAL A 256 25.99 54.88 45.98
C VAL A 256 25.55 55.56 47.29
N LEU A 257 26.30 56.55 47.78
CA LEU A 257 25.92 57.35 48.95
C LEU A 257 24.65 58.19 48.71
N LEU A 258 24.44 58.74 47.51
CA LEU A 258 23.20 59.44 47.13
C LEU A 258 21.99 58.50 47.04
N ILE A 259 22.17 57.27 46.54
CA ILE A 259 21.11 56.25 46.48
C ILE A 259 20.75 55.73 47.87
N ILE A 260 21.75 55.56 48.74
CA ILE A 260 21.55 55.16 50.15
C ILE A 260 20.95 56.32 50.96
N GLY A 261 21.39 57.57 50.74
CA GLY A 261 20.85 58.77 51.38
C GLY A 261 19.41 59.10 50.96
N LYS A 262 19.05 58.89 49.69
CA LYS A 262 17.67 59.00 49.20
C LYS A 262 16.73 57.93 49.77
N LYS A 263 17.25 56.78 50.19
CA LYS A 263 16.49 55.78 50.96
C LYS A 263 16.32 56.16 52.44
N GLY A 264 17.20 56.99 53.01
CA GLY A 264 17.11 57.47 54.39
C GLY A 264 16.11 58.62 54.62
N LEU A 265 16.06 59.59 53.69
CA LEU A 265 15.20 60.79 53.81
C LEU A 265 13.71 60.55 53.51
N LYS A 266 13.33 59.44 52.86
CA LYS A 266 11.92 59.06 52.69
C LYS A 266 11.27 58.50 53.97
N SER A 267 11.99 58.39 55.09
CA SER A 267 11.47 57.85 56.35
C SER A 267 11.32 58.86 57.50
N LYS A 268 11.69 60.14 57.31
CA LYS A 268 11.54 61.18 58.34
C LYS A 268 11.10 62.52 57.73
N ASN A 269 9.79 62.65 57.52
CA ASN A 269 9.00 63.84 57.79
C ASN A 269 7.54 63.35 57.88
N ASN A 270 6.87 63.77 58.96
CA ASN A 270 5.53 63.42 59.41
C ASN A 270 4.44 63.42 58.31
#